data_AF-A0A1J6IBD0-F1
#
_entry.id   AF-A0A1J6IBD0-F1
#
_cell.length_a   1.000
_cell.length_b   1.000
_cell.length_c   1.000
_cell.angle_alpha   90.00
_cell.angle_beta   90.00
_cell.angle_gamma   90.00
#
_symmetry.space_group_name_H-M   'P 1'
#
loop_
_entity.id
_entity.type
_entity.pdbx_description
1 polymer ?
#
loop_
_entity_poly.entity_id
_entity_poly.type
_entity_poly.pdbx_seq_one_letter_code
_entity_poly.pdbx_strand_id
1 'polypeptide(L)'
;MAGGNFIPGGGGDNPDEYPGKLTLKVTMALGGLFFLIGAGLNAAAIHISMLILGRILLGIGAGFANQSVPIYLSEVAPYKYRGTFNVLFQMAITIGILIANLVNFGTSKMSGGWGWRVSLGGAAVPALVILVSSMFLSDSPSSLIDRGKKEEAEQLLKKIRGVDNVNAEFNDLVMASEASKKVERPWNNLLFVRKYRPQLILSILIPSLQQLTGINVVMFYAPVLFQTLGFKSNASLMSAAITGGVNVGATFISVFCTDKFGRRILFFWGGIFMCIFQTTVAALIGAKFGTTGNAADLPLWFAALVVVCICVFVANFAYSWGPLGWLVPSEISPLEVRSAAQCVTVSMNMFFTFGVA
;
A
#
# COMPACT_ATOMS: atom_id res chain seq x y z
N MET A 1 35.68 -8.57 13.50
CA MET A 1 35.72 -9.51 14.64
C MET A 1 34.37 -9.45 15.34
N ALA A 2 33.85 -10.64 15.68
CA ALA A 2 32.62 -10.98 16.41
C ALA A 2 31.29 -10.64 15.70
N GLY A 3 30.35 -11.56 15.42
CA GLY A 3 30.31 -13.02 15.62
C GLY A 3 28.85 -13.51 15.80
N GLY A 4 28.54 -14.69 15.26
CA GLY A 4 27.43 -15.58 15.66
C GLY A 4 26.17 -15.52 14.78
N ASN A 5 25.63 -16.59 14.19
CA ASN A 5 25.93 -18.01 14.23
C ASN A 5 25.77 -18.63 12.84
N PHE A 6 26.86 -19.20 12.32
CA PHE A 6 26.86 -20.21 11.27
C PHE A 6 26.77 -21.58 11.94
N ILE A 7 25.80 -22.40 11.56
CA ILE A 7 25.78 -23.83 11.88
C ILE A 7 26.31 -24.56 10.63
N PRO A 8 27.40 -25.34 10.74
CA PRO A 8 27.88 -26.18 9.64
C PRO A 8 27.32 -27.61 9.75
N GLY A 9 27.07 -28.23 8.60
CA GLY A 9 26.70 -29.65 8.46
C GLY A 9 25.43 -29.79 7.62
N GLY A 10 25.33 -30.67 6.63
CA GLY A 10 26.21 -31.69 6.10
C GLY A 10 25.59 -32.17 4.77
N GLY A 11 26.38 -32.84 3.92
CA GLY A 11 25.97 -33.21 2.57
C GLY A 11 24.71 -34.07 2.49
N GLY A 12 23.85 -33.75 1.53
CA GLY A 12 22.68 -34.51 1.12
C GLY A 12 21.99 -33.77 -0.02
N ASP A 13 21.98 -34.36 -1.21
CA ASP A 13 21.30 -33.84 -2.41
C ASP A 13 19.78 -33.76 -2.22
N ASN A 14 19.30 -32.68 -1.61
CA ASN A 14 17.89 -32.30 -1.61
C ASN A 14 17.73 -30.93 -2.30
N PRO A 15 17.15 -30.85 -3.51
CA PRO A 15 16.92 -29.57 -4.20
C PRO A 15 15.89 -28.65 -3.52
N ASP A 16 15.27 -29.10 -2.41
CA ASP A 16 14.36 -28.31 -1.59
C ASP A 16 15.10 -27.43 -0.54
N GLU A 17 16.42 -27.60 -0.39
CA GLU A 17 17.23 -26.91 0.63
C GLU A 17 18.06 -25.77 0.05
N TYR A 18 17.39 -24.76 -0.50
CA TYR A 18 17.98 -23.42 -0.65
C TYR A 18 17.59 -22.55 0.55
N PRO A 19 18.40 -22.51 1.63
CA PRO A 19 18.12 -21.64 2.77
C PRO A 19 18.44 -20.20 2.33
N GLY A 20 17.42 -19.39 2.00
CA GLY A 20 17.68 -17.96 1.83
C GLY A 20 16.59 -17.08 1.25
N LYS A 21 15.56 -17.61 0.57
CA LYS A 21 14.48 -16.77 0.03
C LYS A 21 13.10 -17.28 0.45
N LEU A 22 12.50 -16.60 1.43
CA LEU A 22 11.07 -16.74 1.72
C LEU A 22 10.28 -16.51 0.43
N THR A 23 9.32 -17.39 0.14
CA THR A 23 8.40 -17.13 -0.98
C THR A 23 7.50 -15.96 -0.67
N LEU A 24 7.06 -15.24 -1.70
CA LEU A 24 6.06 -14.18 -1.56
C LEU A 24 4.81 -14.65 -0.81
N LYS A 25 4.36 -15.90 -1.05
CA LYS A 25 3.28 -16.56 -0.30
C LYS A 25 3.57 -16.64 1.20
N VAL A 26 4.76 -17.07 1.58
CA VAL A 26 5.17 -17.20 2.99
C VAL A 26 5.25 -15.81 3.64
N THR A 27 5.77 -14.82 2.92
CA THR A 27 5.80 -13.42 3.37
C THR A 27 4.40 -12.86 3.59
N MET A 28 3.43 -13.17 2.71
CA MET A 28 2.03 -12.78 2.88
C MET A 28 1.38 -13.47 4.08
N ALA A 29 1.64 -14.77 4.27
CA ALA A 29 1.10 -15.54 5.40
C ALA A 29 1.64 -15.01 6.74
N LEU A 30 2.95 -14.73 6.81
CA LEU A 30 3.58 -14.10 7.98
C LEU A 30 3.00 -12.70 8.22
N GLY A 31 2.82 -11.90 7.16
CA GLY A 31 2.17 -10.59 7.25
C GLY A 31 0.77 -10.67 7.86
N GLY A 32 -0.06 -11.60 7.37
CA GLY A 32 -1.40 -11.86 7.90
C GLY A 32 -1.39 -12.35 9.35
N LEU A 33 -0.46 -13.23 9.73
CA LEU A 33 -0.31 -13.74 11.09
C LEU A 33 0.08 -12.63 12.08
N PHE A 34 1.09 -11.82 11.76
CA PHE A 34 1.49 -10.69 12.60
C PHE A 34 0.36 -9.66 12.73
N PHE A 35 -0.38 -9.42 11.66
CA PHE A 35 -1.53 -8.53 11.67
C PHE A 35 -2.67 -9.07 12.56
N LEU A 36 -2.94 -10.38 12.50
CA LEU A 36 -3.95 -11.04 13.34
C LEU A 36 -3.59 -10.97 14.83
N ILE A 37 -2.33 -11.25 15.18
CA ILE A 37 -1.84 -11.15 16.57
C ILE A 37 -1.92 -9.69 17.05
N GLY A 38 -1.52 -8.73 16.22
CA GLY A 38 -1.61 -7.31 16.54
C GLY A 38 -3.04 -6.83 16.75
N ALA A 39 -3.98 -7.28 15.92
CA ALA A 39 -5.41 -6.98 16.08
C ALA A 39 -6.00 -7.60 17.35
N GLY A 40 -5.65 -8.86 17.65
CA GLY A 40 -6.07 -9.56 18.87
C GLY A 40 -5.57 -8.86 20.14
N LEU A 41 -4.30 -8.45 20.16
CA LEU A 41 -3.71 -7.70 21.27
C LEU A 41 -4.37 -6.34 21.46
N ASN A 42 -4.69 -5.63 20.38
CA ASN A 42 -5.38 -4.35 20.46
C ASN A 42 -6.84 -4.48 20.94
N ALA A 43 -7.52 -5.56 20.55
CA ALA A 43 -8.88 -5.86 21.02
C ALA A 43 -8.92 -6.20 22.52
N ALA A 44 -7.92 -6.96 23.00
CA ALA A 44 -7.79 -7.40 24.38
C ALA A 44 -7.01 -6.41 25.28
N ALA A 45 -6.67 -5.22 24.77
CA ALA A 45 -5.74 -4.33 25.47
C ALA A 45 -6.31 -3.81 26.81
N ILE A 46 -5.57 -4.08 27.89
CA ILE A 46 -5.84 -3.60 29.26
C ILE A 46 -4.86 -2.46 29.62
N HIS A 47 -3.62 -2.52 29.12
CA HIS A 47 -2.57 -1.53 29.37
C HIS A 47 -2.10 -0.86 28.07
N ILE A 48 -1.59 0.37 28.17
CA ILE A 48 -1.05 1.13 27.04
C ILE A 48 0.08 0.37 26.33
N SER A 49 0.90 -0.37 27.08
CA SER A 49 2.00 -1.18 26.51
C SER A 49 1.50 -2.25 25.54
N MET A 50 0.32 -2.85 25.79
CA MET A 50 -0.30 -3.81 24.86
C MET A 50 -0.77 -3.14 23.58
N LEU A 51 -1.30 -1.91 23.65
CA LEU A 51 -1.67 -1.14 22.46
C LEU A 51 -0.44 -0.78 21.61
N ILE A 52 0.66 -0.38 22.25
CA ILE A 52 1.90 -0.06 21.55
C ILE A 52 2.45 -1.31 20.86
N LEU A 53 2.52 -2.44 21.57
CA LEU A 53 2.99 -3.70 21.00
C LEU A 53 2.08 -4.18 19.86
N GLY A 54 0.76 -4.09 20.04
CA GLY A 54 -0.21 -4.42 19.00
C GLY A 54 -0.05 -3.56 17.76
N ARG A 55 0.19 -2.25 17.91
CA ARG A 55 0.49 -1.35 16.78
C ARG A 55 1.80 -1.67 16.08
N ILE A 56 2.85 -2.03 16.81
CA ILE A 56 4.13 -2.46 16.20
C ILE A 56 3.91 -3.71 15.35
N LEU A 57 3.18 -4.70 15.87
CA LEU A 57 2.88 -5.93 15.14
C LEU A 57 1.98 -5.70 13.91
N LEU A 58 0.97 -4.85 14.03
CA LEU A 58 0.16 -4.42 12.87
C LEU A 58 1.03 -3.74 11.80
N GLY A 59 1.97 -2.90 12.21
CA GLY A 59 2.91 -2.22 11.30
C GLY A 59 3.82 -3.20 10.56
N ILE A 60 4.38 -4.20 11.27
CA ILE A 60 5.17 -5.27 10.67
C ILE A 60 4.32 -6.05 9.65
N GLY A 61 3.10 -6.43 10.01
CA GLY A 61 2.18 -7.13 9.12
C GLY A 61 1.85 -6.33 7.85
N ALA A 62 1.53 -5.05 8.01
CA ALA A 62 1.26 -4.14 6.90
C ALA A 62 2.48 -3.94 5.99
N GLY A 63 3.69 -3.87 6.57
CA GLY A 63 4.95 -3.79 5.81
C GLY A 63 5.18 -5.01 4.93
N PHE A 64 5.03 -6.22 5.47
CA PHE A 64 5.15 -7.45 4.70
C PHE A 64 4.10 -7.56 3.60
N ALA A 65 2.85 -7.18 3.87
CA ALA A 65 1.78 -7.18 2.88
C ALA A 65 2.05 -6.17 1.75
N ASN A 66 2.39 -4.92 2.08
CA ASN A 66 2.64 -3.86 1.10
C ASN A 66 3.87 -4.14 0.22
N GLN A 67 4.85 -4.89 0.72
CA GLN A 67 6.02 -5.28 -0.08
C GLN A 67 5.71 -6.48 -0.99
N SER A 68 5.03 -7.50 -0.47
CA SER A 68 4.84 -8.77 -1.18
C SER A 68 3.69 -8.77 -2.18
N VAL A 69 2.58 -8.08 -1.88
CA VAL A 69 1.36 -8.10 -2.71
C VAL A 69 1.56 -7.46 -4.09
N PRO A 70 2.12 -6.24 -4.22
CA PRO A 70 2.36 -5.65 -5.52
C PRO A 70 3.31 -6.49 -6.37
N ILE A 71 4.36 -7.08 -5.78
CA ILE A 71 5.28 -7.96 -6.50
C ILE A 71 4.54 -9.18 -7.04
N TYR A 72 3.80 -9.87 -6.19
CA TYR A 72 3.04 -11.07 -6.56
C TYR A 72 2.02 -10.78 -7.68
N LEU A 73 1.24 -9.72 -7.54
CA LEU A 73 0.29 -9.29 -8.56
C LEU A 73 1.00 -8.98 -9.87
N SER A 74 2.17 -8.35 -9.80
CA SER A 74 2.97 -7.99 -10.97
C SER A 74 3.60 -9.20 -11.70
N GLU A 75 3.79 -10.32 -11.00
CA GLU A 75 4.35 -11.57 -11.54
C GLU A 75 3.28 -12.53 -12.07
N VAL A 76 2.07 -12.50 -11.51
CA VAL A 76 0.95 -13.35 -11.93
C VAL A 76 0.11 -12.68 -13.04
N ALA A 77 -0.01 -11.36 -13.00
CA ALA A 77 -0.87 -10.63 -13.94
C ALA A 77 -0.40 -10.78 -15.40
N PRO A 78 -1.35 -10.82 -16.37
CA PRO A 78 -1.02 -10.69 -17.78
C PRO A 78 -0.35 -9.36 -18.07
N TYR A 79 0.64 -9.34 -18.96
CA TYR A 79 1.33 -8.12 -19.40
C TYR A 79 0.34 -6.97 -19.71
N LYS A 80 -0.79 -7.28 -20.36
CA LYS A 80 -1.82 -6.31 -20.75
C LYS A 80 -2.61 -5.72 -19.57
N TYR A 81 -2.75 -6.45 -18.45
CA TYR A 81 -3.61 -6.08 -17.32
C TYR A 81 -2.83 -5.86 -16.02
N ARG A 82 -1.50 -5.88 -16.07
CA ARG A 82 -0.62 -5.70 -14.91
C ARG A 82 -0.89 -4.40 -14.14
N GLY A 83 -1.16 -3.32 -14.88
CA GLY A 83 -1.58 -2.04 -14.31
C GLY A 83 -2.89 -2.17 -13.53
N THR A 84 -3.92 -2.74 -14.15
CA THR A 84 -5.23 -2.98 -13.54
C THR A 84 -5.12 -3.73 -12.21
N PHE A 85 -4.37 -4.84 -12.14
CA PHE A 85 -4.23 -5.63 -10.91
C PHE A 85 -3.55 -4.87 -9.77
N ASN A 86 -2.53 -4.06 -10.06
CA ASN A 86 -1.91 -3.21 -9.05
C ASN A 86 -2.84 -2.08 -8.58
N VAL A 87 -3.69 -1.53 -9.46
CA VAL A 87 -4.71 -0.55 -9.04
C VAL A 87 -5.79 -1.21 -8.18
N LEU A 88 -6.14 -2.48 -8.42
CA LEU A 88 -7.07 -3.24 -7.56
C LEU A 88 -6.53 -3.38 -6.13
N PHE A 89 -5.21 -3.52 -5.94
CA PHE A 89 -4.61 -3.50 -4.61
C PHE A 89 -4.84 -2.15 -3.91
N GLN A 90 -4.60 -1.03 -4.61
CA GLN A 90 -4.91 0.30 -4.08
C GLN A 90 -6.41 0.47 -3.77
N MET A 91 -7.28 -0.10 -4.60
CA MET A 91 -8.73 -0.09 -4.38
C MET A 91 -9.10 -0.85 -3.10
N ALA A 92 -8.45 -1.98 -2.80
CA ALA A 92 -8.66 -2.68 -1.54
C ALA A 92 -8.26 -1.82 -0.33
N ILE A 93 -7.18 -1.04 -0.43
CA ILE A 93 -6.78 -0.09 0.62
C ILE A 93 -7.87 0.98 0.83
N THR A 94 -8.39 1.59 -0.24
CA THR A 94 -9.41 2.65 -0.10
C THR A 94 -10.75 2.12 0.39
N ILE A 95 -11.16 0.92 -0.04
CA ILE A 95 -12.32 0.21 0.52
C ILE A 95 -12.10 -0.08 2.02
N GLY A 96 -10.90 -0.52 2.40
CA GLY A 96 -10.55 -0.76 3.81
C GLY A 96 -10.68 0.49 4.66
N ILE A 97 -10.21 1.64 4.17
CA ILE A 97 -10.37 2.94 4.84
C ILE A 97 -11.86 3.30 4.99
N LEU A 98 -12.68 3.08 3.95
CA LEU A 98 -14.11 3.35 4.01
C LEU A 98 -14.82 2.45 5.04
N ILE A 99 -14.56 1.14 5.01
CA ILE A 99 -15.12 0.19 5.97
C ILE A 99 -14.70 0.57 7.39
N ALA A 100 -13.43 0.92 7.61
CA ALA A 100 -12.94 1.36 8.91
C ALA A 100 -13.69 2.60 9.42
N ASN A 101 -13.95 3.58 8.56
CA ASN A 101 -14.75 4.76 8.92
C ASN A 101 -16.21 4.41 9.24
N LEU A 102 -16.82 3.50 8.49
CA LEU A 102 -18.19 3.04 8.75
C LEU A 102 -18.29 2.24 10.06
N VAL A 103 -17.31 1.37 10.33
CA VAL A 103 -17.21 0.63 11.61
C VAL A 103 -16.97 1.60 12.76
N ASN A 104 -16.12 2.62 12.60
CA ASN A 104 -15.93 3.67 13.59
C ASN A 104 -17.23 4.44 13.87
N PHE A 105 -18.03 4.74 12.84
CA PHE A 105 -19.34 5.38 13.01
C PHE A 105 -20.37 4.48 13.73
N GLY A 106 -20.37 3.18 13.43
CA GLY A 106 -21.23 2.22 14.11
C GLY A 106 -20.84 2.05 15.59
N THR A 107 -19.53 1.92 15.84
CA THR A 107 -18.98 1.72 17.20
C THR A 107 -19.04 2.99 18.06
N SER A 108 -19.02 4.19 17.48
CA SER A 108 -19.17 5.45 18.22
C SER A 108 -20.58 5.64 18.78
N LYS A 109 -21.60 4.98 18.21
CA LYS A 109 -22.97 4.99 18.71
C LYS A 109 -23.22 3.95 19.80
N MET A 110 -22.27 3.06 20.06
CA MET A 110 -22.43 1.99 21.03
C MET A 110 -22.19 2.52 22.45
N SER A 111 -23.25 2.58 23.24
CA SER A 111 -23.19 2.92 24.67
C SER A 111 -22.44 1.82 25.44
N GLY A 112 -21.36 2.18 26.14
CA GLY A 112 -20.62 1.25 27.00
C GLY A 112 -19.10 1.38 26.98
N GLY A 113 -18.50 2.24 26.16
CA GLY A 113 -17.04 2.47 26.15
C GLY A 113 -16.21 1.33 25.53
N TRP A 114 -16.85 0.26 25.05
CA TRP A 114 -16.22 -0.87 24.34
C TRP A 114 -16.03 -0.66 22.83
N GLY A 115 -16.57 0.44 22.27
CA GLY A 115 -16.57 0.69 20.83
C GLY A 115 -15.19 0.69 20.18
N TRP A 116 -14.17 1.24 20.85
CA TRP A 116 -12.81 1.27 20.32
C TRP A 116 -12.16 -0.11 20.23
N ARG A 117 -12.48 -1.03 21.15
CA ARG A 117 -11.98 -2.42 21.12
C ARG A 117 -12.57 -3.20 19.95
N VAL A 118 -13.85 -3.00 19.67
CA VAL A 118 -14.53 -3.64 18.54
C VAL A 118 -14.01 -3.08 17.21
N SER A 119 -13.77 -1.78 17.13
CA SER A 119 -13.19 -1.17 15.92
C SER A 119 -11.78 -1.72 15.64
N LEU A 120 -10.89 -1.74 16.66
CA LEU A 120 -9.54 -2.28 16.49
C LEU A 120 -9.52 -3.80 16.28
N GLY A 121 -10.40 -4.54 16.96
CA GLY A 121 -10.54 -5.99 16.81
C GLY A 121 -11.13 -6.39 15.45
N GLY A 122 -11.96 -5.54 14.84
CA GLY A 122 -12.50 -5.76 13.50
C GLY A 122 -11.41 -5.91 12.44
N ALA A 123 -10.21 -5.37 12.67
CA ALA A 123 -9.04 -5.54 11.81
C ALA A 123 -8.57 -7.01 11.71
N ALA A 124 -8.95 -7.88 12.67
CA ALA A 124 -8.66 -9.30 12.62
C ALA A 124 -9.38 -10.03 11.48
N VAL A 125 -10.54 -9.53 11.04
CA VAL A 125 -11.32 -10.16 9.96
C VAL A 125 -10.56 -10.14 8.63
N PRO A 126 -10.09 -8.98 8.11
CA PRO A 126 -9.24 -8.98 6.91
C PRO A 126 -7.94 -9.76 7.09
N ALA A 127 -7.36 -9.79 8.29
CA ALA A 127 -6.15 -10.56 8.58
C ALA A 127 -6.37 -12.07 8.41
N LEU A 128 -7.49 -12.59 8.92
CA LEU A 128 -7.89 -13.98 8.73
C LEU A 128 -8.15 -14.29 7.26
N VAL A 129 -8.81 -13.39 6.53
CA VAL A 129 -9.05 -13.56 5.10
C VAL A 129 -7.72 -13.69 4.35
N ILE A 130 -6.74 -12.82 4.63
CA ILE A 130 -5.41 -12.91 4.00
C ILE A 130 -4.70 -14.20 4.40
N LEU A 131 -4.72 -14.56 5.69
CA LEU A 131 -4.05 -15.76 6.19
C LEU A 131 -4.60 -17.03 5.52
N VAL A 132 -5.93 -17.19 5.51
CA VAL A 132 -6.59 -18.35 4.88
C VAL A 132 -6.37 -18.34 3.37
N SER A 133 -6.54 -17.19 2.71
CA SER A 133 -6.34 -17.06 1.26
C SER A 133 -4.91 -17.39 0.84
N SER A 134 -3.92 -17.00 1.66
CA SER A 134 -2.52 -17.28 1.38
C SER A 134 -2.23 -18.78 1.33
N MET A 135 -2.94 -19.61 2.12
CA MET A 135 -2.74 -21.07 2.11
C MET A 135 -3.15 -21.69 0.77
N PHE A 136 -4.22 -21.20 0.16
CA PHE A 136 -4.74 -21.67 -1.14
C PHE A 136 -4.03 -21.06 -2.35
N LEU A 137 -3.24 -20.00 -2.15
CA LEU A 137 -2.55 -19.32 -3.23
C LEU A 137 -1.37 -20.16 -3.74
N SER A 138 -1.20 -20.28 -5.06
CA SER A 138 0.00 -20.87 -5.66
C SER A 138 1.17 -19.88 -5.62
N ASP A 139 2.40 -20.39 -5.53
CA ASP A 139 3.60 -19.56 -5.67
C ASP A 139 3.66 -18.91 -7.06
N SER A 140 4.37 -17.78 -7.18
CA SER A 140 4.48 -17.08 -8.47
C SER A 140 5.31 -17.88 -9.48
N PRO A 141 4.99 -17.83 -10.79
CA PRO A 141 5.77 -18.53 -11.83
C PRO A 141 7.26 -18.17 -11.79
N SER A 142 7.60 -16.89 -11.56
CA SER A 142 8.97 -16.42 -11.41
C SER A 142 9.67 -17.06 -10.20
N SER A 143 8.99 -17.20 -9.06
CA SER A 143 9.57 -17.86 -7.88
C SER A 143 9.76 -19.36 -8.07
N LEU A 144 8.90 -20.04 -8.85
CA LEU A 144 9.04 -21.46 -9.15
C LEU A 144 10.24 -21.72 -10.07
N ILE A 145 10.45 -20.87 -11.09
CA ILE A 145 11.61 -20.92 -12.00
C ILE A 145 12.91 -20.67 -11.22
N ASP A 146 12.92 -19.70 -10.31
CA ASP A 146 14.06 -19.41 -9.44
C ASP A 146 14.47 -20.64 -8.61
N ARG A 147 13.50 -21.43 -8.14
CA ARG A 147 13.70 -22.67 -7.38
C ARG A 147 14.01 -23.89 -8.22
N GLY A 148 14.11 -23.74 -9.55
CA GLY A 148 14.40 -24.85 -10.46
C GLY A 148 13.19 -25.71 -10.82
N LYS A 149 11.97 -25.39 -10.33
CA LYS A 149 10.72 -26.11 -10.66
C LYS A 149 10.13 -25.61 -11.98
N LYS A 150 10.88 -25.78 -13.07
CA LYS A 150 10.54 -25.26 -14.41
C LYS A 150 9.23 -25.86 -14.96
N GLU A 151 9.00 -27.14 -14.75
CA GLU A 151 7.80 -27.86 -15.23
C GLU A 151 6.52 -27.41 -14.51
N GLU A 152 6.57 -27.28 -13.17
CA GLU A 152 5.46 -26.74 -12.38
C GLU A 152 5.15 -25.28 -12.77
N ALA A 153 6.20 -24.48 -13.03
CA ALA A 153 6.03 -23.09 -13.47
C ALA A 153 5.34 -23.00 -14.84
N GLU A 154 5.68 -23.88 -15.78
CA GLU A 154 5.05 -23.94 -17.11
C GLU A 154 3.57 -24.34 -17.00
N GLN A 155 3.25 -25.37 -16.21
CA GLN A 155 1.87 -25.80 -15.98
C GLN A 155 1.04 -24.71 -15.29
N LEU A 156 1.61 -24.02 -14.30
CA LEU A 156 0.96 -22.90 -13.63
C LEU A 156 0.73 -21.73 -14.60
N LEU A 157 1.71 -21.43 -15.45
CA LEU A 157 1.60 -20.35 -16.43
C LEU A 157 0.53 -20.66 -17.49
N LYS A 158 0.46 -21.91 -17.98
CA LYS A 158 -0.64 -22.41 -18.83
C LYS A 158 -2.00 -22.26 -18.15
N LYS A 159 -2.11 -22.61 -16.87
CA LYS A 159 -3.35 -22.47 -16.08
C LYS A 159 -3.77 -21.01 -15.88
N ILE A 160 -2.82 -20.11 -15.62
CA ILE A 160 -3.09 -18.68 -15.39
C ILE A 160 -3.46 -17.98 -16.71
N ARG A 161 -2.76 -18.31 -17.80
CA ARG A 161 -2.96 -17.67 -19.11
C ARG A 161 -4.12 -18.28 -19.91
N GLY A 162 -4.51 -19.51 -19.60
CA GLY A 162 -5.59 -20.22 -20.29
C GLY A 162 -5.27 -20.59 -21.75
N VAL A 163 -3.98 -20.61 -22.09
CA VAL A 163 -3.48 -20.94 -23.43
C VAL A 163 -2.30 -21.91 -23.33
N ASP A 164 -2.19 -22.84 -24.27
CA ASP A 164 -1.11 -23.83 -24.29
C ASP A 164 0.22 -23.27 -24.80
N ASN A 165 0.18 -22.24 -25.66
CA ASN A 165 1.36 -21.67 -26.29
C ASN A 165 1.96 -20.53 -25.45
N VAL A 166 2.53 -20.88 -24.29
CA VAL A 166 3.18 -19.91 -23.38
C VAL A 166 4.71 -19.93 -23.48
N ASN A 167 5.25 -20.68 -24.46
CA ASN A 167 6.68 -20.95 -24.57
C ASN A 167 7.53 -19.67 -24.72
N ALA A 168 7.02 -18.64 -25.39
CA ALA A 168 7.72 -17.36 -25.54
C ALA A 168 7.85 -16.62 -24.19
N GLU A 169 6.74 -16.48 -23.46
CA GLU A 169 6.74 -15.83 -22.13
C GLU A 169 7.51 -16.67 -21.10
N PHE A 170 7.41 -18.00 -21.17
CA PHE A 170 8.18 -18.90 -20.32
C PHE A 170 9.68 -18.75 -20.56
N ASN A 171 10.12 -18.71 -21.83
CA ASN A 171 11.53 -18.47 -22.15
C ASN A 171 12.01 -17.09 -21.68
N ASP A 172 11.20 -16.04 -21.81
CA ASP A 172 11.52 -14.72 -21.27
C ASP A 172 11.69 -14.76 -19.75
N LEU A 173 10.83 -15.47 -19.03
CA LEU A 173 10.92 -15.65 -17.58
C LEU A 173 12.16 -16.46 -17.17
N VAL A 174 12.50 -17.52 -17.93
CA VAL A 174 13.72 -18.32 -17.69
C VAL A 174 14.97 -17.49 -17.94
N MET A 175 15.04 -16.74 -19.05
CA MET A 175 16.16 -15.84 -19.32
C MET A 175 16.30 -14.77 -18.24
N ALA A 176 15.19 -14.21 -17.77
CA ALA A 176 15.21 -13.20 -16.71
C ALA A 176 15.61 -13.80 -15.35
N SER A 177 15.20 -15.03 -15.03
CA SER A 177 15.64 -15.76 -13.83
C SER A 177 17.12 -16.11 -13.90
N GLU A 178 17.62 -16.57 -15.05
CA GLU A 178 19.04 -16.87 -15.25
C GLU A 178 19.92 -15.61 -15.17
N ALA A 179 19.44 -14.48 -15.68
CA ALA A 179 20.07 -13.18 -15.45
C ALA A 179 20.08 -12.84 -13.95
N SER A 180 18.95 -13.00 -13.26
CA SER A 180 18.83 -12.73 -11.82
C SER A 180 19.71 -13.63 -10.96
N LYS A 181 19.94 -14.89 -11.34
CA LYS A 181 20.82 -15.83 -10.62
C LYS A 181 22.29 -15.45 -10.74
N LYS A 182 22.68 -14.80 -11.85
CA LYS A 182 24.06 -14.31 -12.06
C LYS A 182 24.39 -13.07 -11.23
N VAL A 183 23.38 -12.42 -10.64
CA VAL A 183 23.54 -11.19 -9.85
C VAL A 183 23.70 -11.53 -8.38
N GLU A 184 24.94 -11.74 -7.95
CA GLU A 184 25.29 -11.83 -6.53
C GLU A 184 25.10 -10.45 -5.87
N ARG A 185 24.40 -10.43 -4.72
CA ARG A 185 24.15 -9.24 -3.86
C ARG A 185 23.26 -8.14 -4.48
N PRO A 186 21.93 -8.34 -4.54
CA PRO A 186 20.98 -7.38 -5.10
C PRO A 186 21.01 -5.99 -4.42
N TRP A 187 21.28 -5.93 -3.10
CA TRP A 187 21.40 -4.67 -2.37
C TRP A 187 22.63 -3.84 -2.77
N ASN A 188 23.79 -4.48 -2.97
CA ASN A 188 24.99 -3.78 -3.43
C ASN A 188 24.82 -3.30 -4.86
N ASN A 189 24.20 -4.12 -5.72
CA ASN A 189 24.01 -3.73 -7.11
C ASN A 189 23.01 -2.57 -7.24
N LEU A 190 21.92 -2.59 -6.47
CA LEU A 190 20.96 -1.48 -6.42
C LEU A 190 21.64 -0.14 -6.03
N LEU A 191 22.52 -0.17 -5.03
CA LEU A 191 23.17 1.04 -4.49
C LEU A 191 24.37 1.53 -5.32
N PHE A 192 25.19 0.61 -5.85
CA PHE A 192 26.48 0.95 -6.43
C PHE A 192 26.53 0.90 -7.96
N VAL A 193 25.59 0.20 -8.63
CA VAL A 193 25.61 0.07 -10.10
C VAL A 193 24.92 1.26 -10.77
N ARG A 194 25.65 1.95 -11.66
CA ARG A 194 25.17 3.15 -12.37
C ARG A 194 23.90 2.92 -13.19
N LYS A 195 23.70 1.69 -13.70
CA LYS A 195 22.51 1.27 -14.45
C LYS A 195 21.21 1.35 -13.63
N TYR A 196 21.28 1.12 -12.31
CA TYR A 196 20.11 1.04 -11.43
C TYR A 196 19.81 2.35 -10.68
N ARG A 197 20.69 3.37 -10.79
CA ARG A 197 20.51 4.66 -10.11
C ARG A 197 19.17 5.37 -10.43
N PRO A 198 18.71 5.46 -11.70
CA PRO A 198 17.42 6.09 -11.97
C PRO A 198 16.24 5.37 -11.30
N GLN A 199 16.31 4.03 -11.24
CA GLN A 199 15.27 3.21 -10.62
C GLN A 199 15.28 3.36 -9.09
N LEU A 200 16.47 3.42 -8.47
CA LEU A 200 16.62 3.70 -7.05
C LEU A 200 16.09 5.09 -6.70
N ILE A 201 16.46 6.11 -7.46
CA ILE A 201 15.99 7.49 -7.25
C ILE A 201 14.47 7.55 -7.32
N LEU A 202 13.84 6.93 -8.34
CA LEU A 202 12.38 6.91 -8.44
C LEU A 202 11.72 6.09 -7.32
N SER A 203 12.33 4.98 -6.91
CA SER A 203 11.83 4.14 -5.80
C SER A 203 11.90 4.85 -4.44
N ILE A 204 12.73 5.88 -4.30
CA ILE A 204 12.80 6.76 -3.12
C ILE A 204 11.87 7.96 -3.31
N LEU A 205 12.00 8.68 -4.43
CA LEU A 205 11.35 9.97 -4.63
C LEU A 205 9.83 9.84 -4.77
N ILE A 206 9.33 8.83 -5.48
CA ILE A 206 7.89 8.63 -5.68
C ILE A 206 7.14 8.44 -4.36
N PRO A 207 7.49 7.47 -3.48
CA PRO A 207 6.80 7.31 -2.20
C PRO A 207 7.00 8.48 -1.24
N SER A 208 8.17 9.13 -1.26
CA SER A 208 8.39 10.35 -0.46
C SER A 208 7.47 11.48 -0.90
N LEU A 209 7.39 11.76 -2.20
CA LEU A 209 6.49 12.76 -2.75
C LEU A 209 5.02 12.40 -2.52
N GLN A 210 4.66 11.11 -2.63
CA GLN A 210 3.32 10.63 -2.33
C GLN A 210 2.88 11.01 -0.91
N GLN A 211 3.74 10.84 0.09
CA GLN A 211 3.41 11.22 1.47
C GLN A 211 3.53 12.73 1.74
N LEU A 212 4.50 13.40 1.12
CA LEU A 212 4.65 14.86 1.19
C LEU A 212 3.49 15.63 0.53
N THR A 213 2.64 14.98 -0.27
CA THR A 213 1.35 15.57 -0.68
C THR A 213 0.48 15.96 0.53
N GLY A 214 0.70 15.36 1.69
CA GLY A 214 -0.07 15.62 2.90
C GLY A 214 -1.40 14.88 2.93
N ILE A 215 -1.59 13.83 2.12
CA ILE A 215 -2.85 13.07 2.11
C ILE A 215 -3.23 12.53 3.49
N ASN A 216 -2.27 12.03 4.27
CA ASN A 216 -2.55 11.51 5.61
C ASN A 216 -2.96 12.63 6.57
N VAL A 217 -2.30 13.79 6.50
CA VAL A 217 -2.68 14.99 7.26
C VAL A 217 -4.10 15.37 6.90
N VAL A 218 -4.42 15.49 5.62
CA VAL A 218 -5.79 15.82 5.18
C VAL A 218 -6.79 14.79 5.69
N MET A 219 -6.49 13.49 5.63
CA MET A 219 -7.38 12.43 6.10
C MET A 219 -7.60 12.45 7.63
N PHE A 220 -6.58 12.78 8.43
CA PHE A 220 -6.68 12.86 9.89
C PHE A 220 -7.28 14.18 10.38
N TYR A 221 -6.96 15.29 9.72
CA TYR A 221 -7.42 16.62 10.10
C TYR A 221 -8.75 17.00 9.46
N ALA A 222 -9.21 16.35 8.39
CA ALA A 222 -10.52 16.64 7.80
C ALA A 222 -11.66 16.52 8.84
N PRO A 223 -11.78 15.44 9.64
CA PRO A 223 -12.81 15.35 10.68
C PRO A 223 -12.69 16.45 11.75
N VAL A 224 -11.46 16.78 12.16
CA VAL A 224 -11.19 17.83 13.16
C VAL A 224 -11.58 19.20 12.62
N LEU A 225 -11.18 19.50 11.38
CA LEU A 225 -11.52 20.73 10.69
C LEU A 225 -13.04 20.85 10.53
N PHE A 226 -13.73 19.77 10.16
CA PHE A 226 -15.20 19.78 10.09
C PHE A 226 -15.87 20.01 11.45
N GLN A 227 -15.30 19.47 12.53
CA GLN A 227 -15.80 19.71 13.89
C GLN A 227 -15.62 21.18 14.31
N THR A 228 -14.45 21.77 14.02
CA THR A 228 -14.16 23.19 14.29
C THR A 228 -15.05 24.13 13.48
N LEU A 229 -15.48 23.71 12.28
CA LEU A 229 -16.40 24.47 11.42
C LEU A 229 -17.89 24.40 11.86
N GLY A 230 -18.19 23.81 13.02
CA GLY A 230 -19.54 23.80 13.60
C GLY A 230 -20.42 22.63 13.16
N PHE A 231 -19.90 21.68 12.39
CA PHE A 231 -20.62 20.44 12.12
C PHE A 231 -20.61 19.55 13.38
N LYS A 232 -21.79 19.24 13.94
CA LYS A 232 -21.97 18.33 15.10
C LYS A 232 -21.15 17.04 14.90
N SER A 233 -20.66 16.43 15.99
CA SER A 233 -19.80 15.22 15.97
C SER A 233 -20.27 14.10 15.02
N ASN A 234 -21.59 13.86 14.89
CA ASN A 234 -22.15 12.90 13.93
C ASN A 234 -21.94 13.29 12.45
N ALA A 235 -21.95 14.58 12.14
CA ALA A 235 -21.70 15.09 10.80
C ALA A 235 -20.21 15.03 10.43
N SER A 236 -19.28 15.17 11.37
CA SER A 236 -17.84 15.00 11.11
C SER A 236 -17.49 13.56 10.66
N LEU A 237 -18.04 12.56 11.36
CA LEU A 237 -17.89 11.15 10.97
C LEU A 237 -18.58 10.84 9.62
N MET A 238 -19.76 11.41 9.38
CA MET A 238 -20.46 11.27 8.10
C MET A 238 -19.66 11.89 6.95
N SER A 239 -19.03 13.05 7.18
CA SER A 239 -18.13 13.67 6.20
C SER A 239 -16.88 12.82 5.94
N ALA A 240 -16.28 12.20 6.95
CA ALA A 240 -15.17 11.26 6.75
C ALA A 240 -15.58 10.05 5.89
N ALA A 241 -16.79 9.53 6.09
CA ALA A 241 -17.36 8.47 5.24
C ALA A 241 -17.62 8.96 3.81
N ILE A 242 -18.09 10.20 3.62
CA ILE A 242 -18.26 10.81 2.28
C ILE A 242 -16.91 10.97 1.58
N THR A 243 -15.90 11.51 2.26
CA THR A 243 -14.54 11.64 1.70
C THR A 243 -13.95 10.27 1.36
N GLY A 244 -14.16 9.26 2.21
CA GLY A 244 -13.81 7.87 1.93
C GLY A 244 -14.54 7.31 0.71
N GLY A 245 -15.84 7.59 0.56
CA GLY A 245 -16.64 7.17 -0.59
C GLY A 245 -16.16 7.82 -1.90
N VAL A 246 -15.84 9.12 -1.86
CA VAL A 246 -15.22 9.85 -2.98
C VAL A 246 -13.86 9.24 -3.33
N ASN A 247 -13.04 8.87 -2.33
CA ASN A 247 -11.77 8.21 -2.54
C ASN A 247 -11.93 6.87 -3.26
N VAL A 248 -12.88 6.03 -2.84
CA VAL A 248 -13.19 4.75 -3.51
C VAL A 248 -13.69 4.99 -4.94
N GLY A 249 -14.63 5.91 -5.14
CA GLY A 249 -15.16 6.23 -6.46
C GLY A 249 -14.08 6.76 -7.42
N ALA A 250 -13.22 7.64 -6.94
CA ALA A 250 -12.09 8.15 -7.71
C ALA A 250 -11.03 7.07 -8.00
N THR A 251 -10.82 6.14 -7.08
CA THR A 251 -9.95 4.97 -7.32
C THR A 251 -10.53 4.08 -8.43
N PHE A 252 -11.84 3.90 -8.48
CA PHE A 252 -12.50 3.14 -9.54
C PHE A 252 -12.28 3.79 -10.92
N ILE A 253 -12.38 5.12 -11.00
CA ILE A 253 -12.05 5.89 -12.22
C ILE A 253 -10.57 5.69 -12.59
N SER A 254 -9.67 5.64 -11.59
CA SER A 254 -8.25 5.37 -11.83
C SER A 254 -8.00 4.05 -12.55
N VAL A 255 -8.75 2.99 -12.22
CA VAL A 255 -8.59 1.66 -12.85
C VAL A 255 -8.74 1.77 -14.37
N PHE A 256 -9.75 2.51 -14.85
CA PHE A 256 -9.99 2.69 -16.28
C PHE A 256 -9.03 3.70 -16.92
N CYS A 257 -8.67 4.76 -16.20
CA CYS A 257 -7.82 5.82 -16.73
C CYS A 257 -6.34 5.44 -16.80
N THR A 258 -5.85 4.62 -15.87
CA THR A 258 -4.42 4.29 -15.74
C THR A 258 -3.86 3.61 -16.99
N ASP A 259 -4.64 2.72 -17.59
CA ASP A 259 -4.20 1.98 -18.78
C ASP A 259 -4.44 2.76 -20.08
N LYS A 260 -5.33 3.77 -20.08
CA LYS A 260 -5.72 4.51 -21.29
C LYS A 260 -4.90 5.79 -21.52
N PHE A 261 -4.59 6.53 -20.46
CA PHE A 261 -3.98 7.87 -20.57
C PHE A 261 -2.47 7.90 -20.30
N GLY A 262 -1.88 6.77 -19.87
CA GLY A 262 -0.44 6.66 -19.64
C GLY A 262 0.02 7.31 -18.33
N ARG A 263 0.87 6.58 -17.61
CA ARG A 263 1.26 6.88 -16.21
C ARG A 263 1.87 8.28 -15.97
N ARG A 264 2.68 8.79 -16.92
CA ARG A 264 3.30 10.11 -16.79
C ARG A 264 2.30 11.25 -16.83
N ILE A 265 1.30 11.17 -17.71
CA ILE A 265 0.28 12.20 -17.89
C ILE A 265 -0.57 12.29 -16.61
N LEU A 266 -0.93 11.14 -16.01
CA LEU A 266 -1.67 11.11 -14.74
C LEU A 266 -0.90 11.75 -13.57
N PHE A 267 0.43 11.57 -13.49
CA PHE A 267 1.24 12.24 -12.46
C PHE A 267 1.26 13.76 -12.62
N PHE A 268 1.44 14.25 -13.86
CA PHE A 268 1.49 15.69 -14.13
C PHE A 268 0.15 16.37 -13.85
N TRP A 269 -0.95 15.83 -14.39
CA TRP A 269 -2.28 16.38 -14.14
C TRP A 269 -2.67 16.26 -12.66
N GLY A 270 -2.41 15.11 -12.04
CA GLY A 270 -2.62 14.89 -10.61
C GLY A 270 -1.93 15.93 -9.75
N GLY A 271 -0.64 16.15 -9.99
CA GLY A 271 0.15 17.15 -9.27
C GLY A 271 -0.33 18.59 -9.47
N ILE A 272 -0.65 19.00 -10.71
CA ILE A 272 -1.14 20.36 -10.99
C ILE A 272 -2.44 20.63 -10.25
N PHE A 273 -3.42 19.72 -10.35
CA PHE A 273 -4.70 19.90 -9.68
C PHE A 273 -4.56 19.88 -8.16
N MET A 274 -3.70 19.01 -7.60
CA MET A 274 -3.41 19.02 -6.16
C MET A 274 -2.87 20.37 -5.70
N CYS A 275 -1.87 20.93 -6.39
CA CYS A 275 -1.28 22.21 -6.04
C CYS A 275 -2.32 23.34 -6.06
N ILE A 276 -3.19 23.36 -7.07
CA ILE A 276 -4.26 24.34 -7.19
C ILE A 276 -5.22 24.23 -5.99
N PHE A 277 -5.79 23.04 -5.75
CA PHE A 277 -6.79 22.88 -4.68
C PHE A 277 -6.19 23.07 -3.29
N GLN A 278 -4.95 22.64 -3.05
CA GLN A 278 -4.26 22.84 -1.78
C GLN A 278 -3.96 24.32 -1.53
N THR A 279 -3.51 25.06 -2.56
CA THR A 279 -3.32 26.51 -2.47
C THR A 279 -4.65 27.24 -2.25
N THR A 280 -5.72 26.81 -2.92
CA THR A 280 -7.07 27.35 -2.71
C THR A 280 -7.56 27.12 -1.29
N VAL A 281 -7.43 25.91 -0.74
CA VAL A 281 -7.82 25.61 0.65
C VAL A 281 -6.98 26.44 1.63
N ALA A 282 -5.66 26.54 1.43
CA ALA A 282 -4.78 27.35 2.26
C ALA A 282 -5.15 28.84 2.21
N ALA A 283 -5.43 29.38 1.01
CA ALA A 283 -5.86 30.77 0.83
C ALA A 283 -7.22 31.04 1.46
N LEU A 284 -8.18 30.13 1.34
CA LEU A 284 -9.51 30.24 1.95
C LEU A 284 -9.41 30.24 3.48
N ILE A 285 -8.68 29.27 4.05
CA ILE A 285 -8.47 29.19 5.50
C ILE A 285 -7.71 30.42 5.98
N GLY A 286 -6.63 30.82 5.30
CA GLY A 286 -5.83 32.00 5.67
C GLY A 286 -6.61 33.32 5.60
N ALA A 287 -7.44 33.52 4.58
CA ALA A 287 -8.25 34.72 4.41
C ALA A 287 -9.38 34.84 5.44
N LYS A 288 -9.89 33.72 5.97
CA LYS A 288 -11.00 33.72 6.94
C LYS A 288 -10.59 33.54 8.39
N PHE A 289 -9.54 32.78 8.68
CA PHE A 289 -9.05 32.59 10.05
C PHE A 289 -8.03 33.65 10.47
N GLY A 290 -7.33 34.32 9.54
CA GLY A 290 -6.43 35.44 9.82
C GLY A 290 -5.36 35.17 10.89
N THR A 291 -4.66 36.23 11.32
CA THR A 291 -3.70 36.20 12.45
C THR A 291 -4.37 36.34 13.81
N THR A 292 -5.67 36.59 13.83
CA THR A 292 -6.49 36.86 15.01
C THR A 292 -7.59 35.80 15.02
N GLY A 293 -7.36 34.72 15.77
CA GLY A 293 -8.16 33.49 15.80
C GLY A 293 -9.61 33.61 16.32
N ASN A 294 -10.36 34.61 15.86
CA ASN A 294 -11.78 34.72 16.10
C ASN A 294 -12.54 33.97 14.99
N ALA A 295 -12.99 32.77 15.33
CA ALA A 295 -14.00 32.04 14.57
C ALA A 295 -15.36 32.74 14.72
N ALA A 296 -15.52 33.91 14.12
CA ALA A 296 -16.82 34.56 14.00
C ALA A 296 -17.62 33.82 12.91
N ASP A 297 -18.73 33.19 13.33
CA ASP A 297 -19.77 32.52 12.55
C ASP A 297 -19.41 32.22 11.10
N LEU A 298 -18.74 31.08 10.91
CA LEU A 298 -18.44 30.58 9.58
C LEU A 298 -19.76 30.26 8.87
N PRO A 299 -20.08 30.95 7.76
CA PRO A 299 -21.33 30.67 7.08
C PRO A 299 -21.26 29.26 6.47
N LEU A 300 -22.35 28.49 6.60
CA LEU A 300 -22.40 27.07 6.24
C LEU A 300 -21.94 26.79 4.79
N TRP A 301 -22.17 27.74 3.88
CA TRP A 301 -21.73 27.66 2.47
C TRP A 301 -20.20 27.66 2.33
N PHE A 302 -19.49 28.38 3.19
CA PHE A 302 -18.02 28.44 3.17
C PHE A 302 -17.43 27.12 3.69
N ALA A 303 -18.01 26.58 4.76
CA ALA A 303 -17.61 25.29 5.29
C ALA A 303 -17.86 24.16 4.26
N ALA A 304 -19.01 24.20 3.57
CA ALA A 304 -19.30 23.28 2.46
C ALA A 304 -18.30 23.43 1.30
N LEU A 305 -17.88 24.64 0.96
CA LEU A 305 -16.89 24.89 -0.09
C LEU A 305 -15.52 24.31 0.26
N VAL A 306 -15.05 24.48 1.51
CA VAL A 306 -13.79 23.87 1.99
C VAL A 306 -13.87 22.33 1.93
N VAL A 307 -15.00 21.74 2.33
CA VAL A 307 -15.24 20.29 2.23
C VAL A 307 -15.15 19.82 0.78
N VAL A 308 -15.80 20.51 -0.15
CA VAL A 308 -15.75 20.17 -1.58
C VAL A 308 -14.32 20.26 -2.11
N CYS A 309 -13.56 21.31 -1.78
CA CYS A 309 -12.16 21.42 -2.18
C CYS A 309 -11.29 20.27 -1.63
N ILE A 310 -11.48 19.88 -0.37
CA ILE A 310 -10.79 18.73 0.23
C ILE A 310 -11.18 17.43 -0.48
N CYS A 311 -12.48 17.21 -0.75
CA CYS A 311 -12.95 16.03 -1.47
C CYS A 311 -12.36 15.96 -2.89
N VAL A 312 -12.26 17.08 -3.60
CA VAL A 312 -11.64 17.14 -4.92
C VAL A 312 -10.14 16.89 -4.83
N PHE A 313 -9.44 17.42 -3.82
CA PHE A 313 -8.04 17.08 -3.56
C PHE A 313 -7.85 15.58 -3.32
N VAL A 314 -8.68 14.96 -2.48
CA VAL A 314 -8.62 13.51 -2.20
C VAL A 314 -8.96 12.70 -3.45
N ALA A 315 -9.96 13.10 -4.23
CA ALA A 315 -10.27 12.46 -5.51
C ALA A 315 -9.08 12.55 -6.49
N ASN A 316 -8.41 13.70 -6.53
CA ASN A 316 -7.25 13.90 -7.38
C ASN A 316 -6.08 13.00 -6.97
N PHE A 317 -5.87 12.82 -5.67
CA PHE A 317 -4.91 11.88 -5.12
C PHE A 317 -5.24 10.43 -5.45
N ALA A 318 -6.48 10.04 -5.25
CA ALA A 318 -6.97 8.70 -5.49
C ALA A 318 -6.80 8.27 -6.95
N TYR A 319 -7.02 9.18 -7.91
CA TYR A 319 -6.86 8.81 -9.32
C TYR A 319 -5.40 8.76 -9.80
N SER A 320 -4.49 9.50 -9.15
CA SER A 320 -3.11 9.70 -9.61
C SER A 320 -2.10 9.06 -8.65
N TRP A 321 -1.60 9.84 -7.68
CA TRP A 321 -0.49 9.49 -6.81
C TRP A 321 -0.74 8.28 -5.92
N GLY A 322 -2.01 7.97 -5.58
CA GLY A 322 -2.38 6.77 -4.84
C GLY A 322 -1.89 5.49 -5.53
N PRO A 323 -2.49 5.09 -6.66
CA PRO A 323 -2.13 3.87 -7.35
C PRO A 323 -0.77 3.94 -8.05
N LEU A 324 -0.41 5.09 -8.62
CA LEU A 324 0.86 5.26 -9.33
C LEU A 324 2.07 5.15 -8.39
N GLY A 325 1.89 5.49 -7.10
CA GLY A 325 2.94 5.41 -6.08
C GLY A 325 3.48 3.99 -5.89
N TRP A 326 2.62 2.99 -6.01
CA TRP A 326 2.98 1.56 -5.92
C TRP A 326 3.28 0.95 -7.28
N LEU A 327 2.52 1.34 -8.31
CA LEU A 327 2.64 0.80 -9.66
C LEU A 327 4.03 1.08 -10.25
N VAL A 328 4.46 2.34 -10.26
CA VAL A 328 5.68 2.73 -10.98
C VAL A 328 6.94 2.07 -10.41
N PRO A 329 7.19 2.08 -9.08
CA PRO A 329 8.34 1.36 -8.52
C PRO A 329 8.34 -0.16 -8.81
N SER A 330 7.17 -0.76 -9.02
CA SER A 330 7.04 -2.20 -9.32
C SER A 330 7.34 -2.54 -10.78
N GLU A 331 7.05 -1.62 -11.71
CA GLU A 331 7.26 -1.80 -13.15
C GLU A 331 8.67 -1.41 -13.60
N ILE A 332 9.27 -0.37 -13.01
CA ILE A 332 10.59 0.13 -13.43
C ILE A 332 11.75 -0.77 -12.99
N SER A 333 11.52 -1.60 -11.96
CA SER A 333 12.57 -2.38 -11.32
C SER A 333 12.78 -3.74 -12.03
N PRO A 334 14.00 -4.04 -12.51
CA PRO A 334 14.36 -5.36 -13.04
C PRO A 334 14.12 -6.43 -12.00
N LEU A 335 13.77 -7.65 -12.44
CA LEU A 335 13.45 -8.78 -11.56
C LEU A 335 14.50 -8.99 -10.45
N GLU A 336 15.78 -8.83 -10.78
CA GLU A 336 16.94 -9.04 -9.90
C GLU A 336 16.95 -8.13 -8.67
N VAL A 337 16.52 -6.86 -8.84
CA VAL A 337 16.55 -5.83 -7.79
C VAL A 337 15.15 -5.40 -7.35
N ARG A 338 14.09 -5.95 -7.97
CA ARG A 338 12.69 -5.57 -7.72
C ARG A 338 12.29 -5.72 -6.26
N SER A 339 12.67 -6.82 -5.63
CA SER A 339 12.38 -7.06 -4.21
C SER A 339 13.06 -6.01 -3.32
N ALA A 340 14.34 -5.71 -3.57
CA ALA A 340 15.09 -4.70 -2.82
C ALA A 340 14.56 -3.28 -3.05
N ALA A 341 14.25 -2.92 -4.30
CA ALA A 341 13.65 -1.62 -4.65
C ALA A 341 12.28 -1.43 -3.98
N GLN A 342 11.44 -2.46 -3.97
CA GLN A 342 10.15 -2.43 -3.27
C GLN A 342 10.31 -2.31 -1.75
N CYS A 343 11.30 -2.97 -1.14
CA CYS A 343 11.64 -2.74 0.27
C CYS A 343 11.98 -1.26 0.53
N VAL A 344 12.80 -0.65 -0.34
CA VAL A 344 13.15 0.77 -0.23
C VAL A 344 11.90 1.64 -0.39
N THR A 345 11.03 1.35 -1.36
CA THR A 345 9.78 2.08 -1.58
C THR A 345 8.87 2.04 -0.36
N VAL A 346 8.61 0.84 0.19
CA VAL A 346 7.80 0.66 1.39
C VAL A 346 8.45 1.38 2.59
N SER A 347 9.76 1.26 2.76
CA SER A 347 10.48 1.88 3.88
C SER A 347 10.42 3.41 3.81
N MET A 348 10.64 4.00 2.63
CA MET A 348 10.51 5.44 2.42
C MET A 348 9.06 5.90 2.61
N ASN A 349 8.09 5.15 2.09
CA ASN A 349 6.68 5.45 2.27
C ASN A 349 6.31 5.48 3.77
N MET A 350 6.72 4.47 4.54
CA MET A 350 6.44 4.40 5.98
C MET A 350 7.19 5.48 6.77
N PHE A 351 8.46 5.76 6.42
CA PHE A 351 9.26 6.79 7.08
C PHE A 351 8.67 8.20 6.88
N PHE A 352 8.30 8.56 5.65
CA PHE A 352 7.67 9.85 5.37
C PHE A 352 6.23 9.90 5.89
N THR A 353 5.51 8.79 5.93
CA THR A 353 4.21 8.72 6.60
C THR A 353 4.34 9.09 8.07
N PHE A 354 5.34 8.54 8.77
CA PHE A 354 5.60 8.89 10.16
C PHE A 354 6.09 10.33 10.33
N GLY A 355 6.94 10.83 9.44
CA GLY A 355 7.45 12.20 9.53
C GLY A 355 6.41 13.30 9.23
N VAL A 356 5.36 12.96 8.47
CA VAL A 356 4.28 13.88 8.08
C VAL A 356 3.07 13.79 9.02
N ALA A 357 2.87 12.64 9.68
CA ALA A 357 1.83 12.45 10.70
C ALA A 357 2.21 13.15 12.01
#